data_AF-A0A6I1F6G9-F1
#
_entry.id   AF-A0A6I1F6G9-F1
#
_cell.length_a   1.000
_cell.length_b   1.000
_cell.length_c   1.000
_cell.angle_alpha   90.00
_cell.angle_beta   90.00
_cell.angle_gamma   90.00
#
_symmetry.space_group_name_H-M   'P 1'
#
loop_
_entity.id
_entity.type
_entity.pdbx_description
1 polymer ?
#
loop_
_entity_poly.entity_id
_entity_poly.type
_entity_poly.pdbx_seq_one_letter_code
_entity_poly.pdbx_strand_id
1 'polypeptide(L)' 'MMQSSQYGIHEIADLREILNFKVASLAEAKARMQKVENEELKTIVQQRVKLDTNAVSEMKTILSKASSQIEE' A
#
# COMPACT_ATOMS: atom_id res chain seq x y z
N MET A 1 -28.35 12.85 -0.85
CA MET A 1 -28.09 11.40 -0.91
C MET A 1 -26.96 11.11 0.05
N MET A 2 -27.21 10.35 1.12
CA MET A 2 -26.13 9.88 2.01
C MET A 2 -25.37 8.79 1.24
N GLN A 3 -24.08 9.03 0.95
CA GLN A 3 -23.20 7.97 0.47
C GLN A 3 -23.10 6.92 1.59
N SER A 4 -23.47 5.68 1.30
CA SER A 4 -23.21 4.56 2.20
C SER A 4 -21.71 4.57 2.51
N SER A 5 -21.37 4.76 3.78
CA SER A 5 -19.98 4.85 4.26
C SER A 5 -19.40 3.47 4.65
N GLN A 6 -20.09 2.41 4.21
CA GLN A 6 -19.78 1.03 4.54
C GLN A 6 -19.18 0.33 3.32
N TYR A 7 -17.99 -0.24 3.50
CA TYR A 7 -17.33 -1.01 2.46
C TYR A 7 -17.99 -2.39 2.29
N GLY A 8 -18.22 -2.80 1.05
CA GLY A 8 -18.67 -4.15 0.72
C GLY A 8 -17.55 -5.19 0.82
N ILE A 9 -17.93 -6.47 0.93
CA ILE A 9 -16.96 -7.59 0.96
C ILE A 9 -16.04 -7.58 -0.27
N HIS A 10 -16.57 -7.27 -1.46
CA HIS A 10 -15.78 -7.17 -2.69
C HIS A 10 -14.76 -6.03 -2.63
N GLU A 11 -15.14 -4.85 -2.14
CA GLU A 11 -14.21 -3.72 -2.01
C GLU A 11 -13.09 -4.02 -1.00
N ILE A 12 -13.40 -4.76 0.07
CA ILE A 12 -12.41 -5.20 1.06
C ILE A 12 -11.46 -6.24 0.48
N ALA A 13 -11.97 -7.16 -0.35
CA ALA A 13 -11.14 -8.11 -1.08
C ALA A 13 -10.20 -7.40 -2.05
N ASP A 14 -10.72 -6.45 -2.83
CA ASP A 14 -9.93 -5.63 -3.77
C ASP A 14 -8.85 -4.83 -3.03
N LEU A 15 -9.20 -4.19 -1.90
CA LEU A 15 -8.24 -3.47 -1.06
C LEU A 15 -7.12 -4.39 -0.54
N ARG A 16 -7.44 -5.63 -0.16
CA ARG A 16 -6.43 -6.64 0.25
C ARG A 16 -5.51 -7.00 -0.90
N GLU A 17 -6.05 -7.20 -2.10
CA GLU A 17 -5.26 -7.54 -3.28
C GLU A 17 -4.28 -6.42 -3.64
N ILE A 18 -4.78 -5.18 -3.72
CA ILE A 18 -3.94 -4.01 -4.02
C ILE A 18 -2.88 -3.81 -2.93
N LEU A 19 -3.23 -4.00 -1.65
CA LEU A 19 -2.27 -3.91 -0.55
C LEU A 19 -1.17 -4.97 -0.68
N ASN A 20 -1.52 -6.22 -0.98
CA ASN A 20 -0.55 -7.30 -1.18
C ASN A 20 0.40 -7.00 -2.33
N PHE A 21 -0.14 -6.54 -3.46
CA PHE A 21 0.66 -6.09 -4.61
C PHE A 21 1.63 -4.96 -4.23
N LYS A 22 1.15 -3.98 -3.45
CA LYS A 22 1.96 -2.85 -3.02
C LYS A 22 3.08 -3.26 -2.06
N VAL A 23 2.81 -4.19 -1.15
CA VAL A 23 3.82 -4.77 -0.25
C VAL A 23 4.91 -5.50 -1.03
N ALA A 24 4.54 -6.31 -2.03
CA ALA A 24 5.50 -6.99 -2.91
C ALA A 24 6.37 -5.98 -3.67
N SER A 25 5.75 -4.95 -4.25
CA SER A 25 6.44 -3.86 -4.95
C SER A 25 7.41 -3.09 -4.04
N LEU A 26 7.02 -2.83 -2.79
CA LEU A 26 7.88 -2.17 -1.79
C LEU A 26 9.09 -3.04 -1.43
N ALA A 27 8.89 -4.36 -1.27
CA ALA A 27 9.98 -5.28 -1.01
C ALA A 27 10.99 -5.29 -2.18
N GLU A 28 10.51 -5.31 -3.43
CA GLU A 28 11.36 -5.21 -4.61
C GLU A 28 12.12 -3.88 -4.67
N ALA A 29 11.45 -2.75 -4.41
CA ALA A 29 12.09 -1.44 -4.39
C ALA A 29 13.21 -1.35 -3.33
N LYS A 30 12.98 -1.91 -2.13
CA LYS A 30 14.00 -2.00 -1.07
C LYS A 30 15.18 -2.87 -1.49
N ALA A 31 14.93 -4.00 -2.14
CA ALA A 31 15.99 -4.87 -2.66
C ALA A 31 16.81 -4.17 -3.77
N ARG A 32 16.14 -3.40 -4.64
CA ARG A 32 16.79 -2.62 -5.70
C ARG A 32 17.67 -1.50 -5.14
N MET A 33 17.23 -0.85 -4.07
CA MET A 33 18.00 0.20 -3.38
C MET A 33 19.36 -0.29 -2.88
N GLN A 34 19.49 -1.58 -2.55
CA GLN A 34 20.75 -2.19 -2.11
C GLN A 34 21.71 -2.49 -3.26
N LYS A 35 21.22 -2.52 -4.50
CA LYS A 35 21.99 -2.93 -5.70
C LYS A 35 22.32 -1.78 -6.64
N VAL A 36 21.67 -0.62 -6.47
CA VAL A 36 21.84 0.50 -7.38
C VAL A 36 23.09 1.31 -7.00
N GLU A 37 24.03 1.39 -7.93
CA GLU A 37 25.33 2.08 -7.73
C GLU A 37 25.29 3.53 -8.20
N ASN A 38 24.45 3.84 -9.19
CA ASN A 38 24.26 5.21 -9.65
C ASN A 38 23.50 6.02 -8.60
N GLU A 39 24.12 7.09 -8.10
CA GLU A 39 23.61 7.88 -6.97
C GLU A 39 22.32 8.67 -7.29
N GLU A 40 22.13 9.10 -8.54
CA GLU A 40 20.88 9.76 -8.96
C GLU A 40 19.72 8.76 -8.97
N LEU A 41 19.92 7.59 -9.58
CA LEU A 41 18.97 6.48 -9.56
C LEU A 41 18.68 6.00 -8.13
N LYS A 42 19.69 5.97 -7.26
CA LYS A 42 19.54 5.64 -5.83
C LYS A 42 18.62 6.60 -5.11
N THR A 43 18.76 7.89 -5.38
CA THR A 43 17.89 8.94 -4.82
C THR A 43 16.44 8.73 -5.24
N ILE A 44 16.20 8.42 -6.53
CA ILE A 44 14.85 8.13 -7.05
C ILE A 44 14.27 6.88 -6.37
N VAL A 45 15.06 5.81 -6.24
CA VAL A 45 14.62 4.57 -5.57
C VAL A 45 14.33 4.82 -4.07
N GLN A 46 15.14 5.61 -3.38
CA GLN A 46 14.90 6.00 -1.98
C GLN A 46 13.59 6.77 -1.82
N GLN A 47 13.33 7.76 -2.69
CA GLN A 47 12.07 8.50 -2.70
C GLN A 47 10.89 7.56 -2.94
N ARG A 48 11.02 6.63 -3.89
CA ARG A 48 10.00 5.61 -4.16
C ARG A 48 9.73 4.72 -2.95
N VAL A 49 10.76 4.23 -2.27
CA VAL A 49 10.62 3.42 -1.04
C VAL A 49 9.90 4.21 0.06
N LYS A 50 10.19 5.50 0.22
CA LYS A 50 9.51 6.36 1.19
C LYS A 50 8.02 6.52 0.86
N LEU A 51 7.70 6.86 -0.38
CA LEU A 51 6.31 7.02 -0.83
C LEU A 51 5.52 5.72 -0.71
N ASP A 52 6.11 4.60 -1.13
CA ASP A 52 5.47 3.29 -1.07
C ASP A 52 5.27 2.82 0.38
N THR A 53 6.19 3.14 1.29
CA THR A 53 6.03 2.86 2.73
C THR A 53 4.84 3.61 3.32
N ASN A 54 4.68 4.90 2.98
CA ASN A 54 3.54 5.70 3.43
C ASN A 54 2.23 5.15 2.86
N ALA A 55 2.19 4.86 1.56
CA ALA A 55 1.01 4.31 0.89
C ALA A 55 0.58 2.97 1.53
N VAL A 56 1.51 2.06 1.79
CA VAL A 56 1.21 0.79 2.48
C VAL A 56 0.62 1.03 3.88
N SER A 57 1.13 2.03 4.61
CA SER A 57 0.62 2.39 5.95
C SER A 57 -0.82 2.93 5.89
N GLU A 58 -1.09 3.83 4.95
CA GLU A 58 -2.43 4.39 4.72
C GLU A 58 -3.41 3.31 4.28
N MET A 59 -3.02 2.45 3.34
CA MET A 59 -3.85 1.34 2.87
C MET A 59 -4.17 0.32 3.97
N LYS A 60 -3.22 0.02 4.85
CA LYS A 60 -3.47 -0.81 6.04
C LYS A 60 -4.51 -0.17 6.96
N THR A 61 -4.43 1.15 7.15
CA THR A 61 -5.39 1.90 7.97
C THR A 61 -6.79 1.84 7.36
N ILE A 62 -6.91 2.06 6.04
CA ILE A 62 -8.18 1.98 5.31
C ILE A 62 -8.75 0.56 5.41
N LEU A 63 -7.93 -0.46 5.14
CA LEU A 63 -8.37 -1.86 5.18
C LEU A 63 -8.80 -2.29 6.59
N SER A 64 -8.11 -1.83 7.63
CA SER A 64 -8.50 -2.09 9.02
C SER A 64 -9.87 -1.49 9.34
N LYS A 65 -10.09 -0.23 8.95
CA LYS A 65 -11.38 0.45 9.13
C LYS A 65 -12.50 -0.22 8.31
N ALA A 66 -12.20 -0.65 7.09
CA ALA A 66 -13.16 -1.34 6.24
C ALA A 66 -13.52 -2.72 6.79
N SER A 67 -12.53 -3.49 7.24
CA SER A 67 -12.75 -4.84 7.78
C SER A 67 -13.56 -4.83 9.08
N SER A 68 -13.40 -3.82 9.94
CA SER A 68 -14.17 -3.70 11.19
C SER A 68 -15.66 -3.40 10.96
N GLN A 69 -16.05 -2.96 9.76
CA GLN A 69 -17.46 -2.72 9.40
C GLN A 69 -18.19 -3.98 8.91
N ILE A 70 -17.49 -5.12 8.76
CA ILE A 70 -18.11 -6.41 8.45
C ILE A 70 -18.57 -7.13 9.73
N GLU A 71 -17.96 -6.82 10.88
CA GLU A 71 -18.21 -7.52 12.16
C GLU A 71 -19.39 -6.93 12.97
N GLU A 72 -20.07 -5.90 12.46
CA GLU A 72 -21.34 -5.35 12.97
C GLU A 72 -22.53 -5.78 12.11
#